data_AF-A0A7C9VBU2-F1
#
_entry.id   AF-A0A7C9VBU2-F1
#
_cell.length_a   1.000
_cell.length_b   1.000
_cell.length_c   1.000
_cell.angle_alpha   90.00
_cell.angle_beta   90.00
_cell.angle_gamma   90.00
#
_symmetry.space_group_name_H-M   'P 1'
#
loop_
_entity.id
_entity.type
_entity.pdbx_description
1 polymer ?
#
loop_
_entity_poly.entity_id
_entity_poly.type
_entity_poly.pdbx_seq_one_letter_code
_entity_poly.pdbx_strand_id
1 'polypeptide(L)'
;IKGEESAAIRAVQDRIAADSAFSAADKARQSIAAKAAIATYFREGWDAKVVDAAFDSVAAWATRNNIDPHRILLGEFGATRNSNAGDQARATWLQDVRCAAERRKFRWSIWELNGSGGMAIVDRANENRLDRATLDALGLLKPGCPS
;
A
#
# COMPACT_ATOMS: atom_id res chain seq x y z
N ILE A 1 -10.16 -5.19 -11.88
CA ILE A 1 -10.21 -3.71 -11.93
C ILE A 1 -11.61 -3.14 -12.20
N LYS A 2 -12.17 -3.07 -13.42
CA LYS A 2 -13.51 -2.42 -13.64
C LYS A 2 -14.68 -3.02 -12.82
N GLY A 3 -14.67 -4.34 -12.63
CA GLY A 3 -15.65 -5.02 -11.76
C GLY A 3 -15.49 -4.67 -10.28
N GLU A 4 -14.25 -4.45 -9.83
CA GLU A 4 -13.93 -4.06 -8.45
C GLU A 4 -14.29 -2.60 -8.18
N GLU A 5 -14.07 -1.71 -9.16
CA GLU A 5 -14.49 -0.30 -9.08
C GLU A 5 -16.00 -0.18 -8.88
N SER A 6 -16.77 -0.88 -9.70
CA SER A 6 -18.24 -0.88 -9.59
C SER A 6 -18.71 -1.47 -8.25
N ALA A 7 -18.05 -2.51 -7.76
CA ALA A 7 -18.34 -3.11 -6.46
C ALA A 7 -18.00 -2.16 -5.30
N ALA A 8 -16.88 -1.45 -5.36
CA ALA A 8 -16.47 -0.47 -4.37
C ALA A 8 -17.44 0.72 -4.31
N ILE A 9 -17.85 1.26 -5.47
CA ILE A 9 -18.85 2.33 -5.55
C ILE A 9 -20.14 1.89 -4.87
N ARG A 10 -20.66 0.70 -5.23
CA ARG A 10 -21.89 0.17 -4.64
C ARG A 10 -21.77 0.03 -3.13
N ALA A 11 -20.70 -0.60 -2.65
CA ALA A 11 -20.50 -0.85 -1.23
C ALA A 11 -20.40 0.45 -0.40
N VAL A 12 -19.86 1.54 -0.96
CA VAL A 12 -19.83 2.84 -0.27
C VAL A 12 -21.19 3.53 -0.33
N GLN A 13 -21.89 3.47 -1.47
CA GLN A 13 -23.23 4.02 -1.60
C GLN A 13 -24.23 3.34 -0.66
N ASP A 14 -24.15 2.02 -0.49
CA ASP A 14 -25.01 1.27 0.43
C ASP A 14 -24.78 1.71 1.88
N ARG A 15 -23.53 1.94 2.29
CA ARG A 15 -23.18 2.45 3.63
C ARG A 15 -23.72 3.86 3.85
N ILE A 16 -23.56 4.76 2.87
CA ILE A 16 -24.09 6.13 2.93
C ILE A 16 -25.61 6.12 3.02
N ALA A 17 -26.28 5.25 2.27
CA ALA A 17 -27.72 5.12 2.28
C ALA A 17 -28.23 4.61 3.64
N ALA A 18 -27.53 3.66 4.26
CA ALA A 18 -27.85 3.07 5.55
C ALA A 18 -27.56 4.01 6.74
N ASP A 19 -26.68 5.01 6.57
CA ASP A 19 -26.30 5.92 7.65
C ASP A 19 -27.48 6.83 8.06
N SER A 20 -27.94 6.69 9.30
CA SER A 20 -29.05 7.48 9.85
C SER A 20 -28.64 8.90 10.27
N ALA A 21 -27.34 9.19 10.39
CA ALA A 21 -26.84 10.51 10.76
C ALA A 21 -26.87 11.50 9.59
N PHE A 22 -26.96 11.02 8.34
CA PHE A 22 -27.01 11.87 7.16
C PHE A 22 -28.43 12.23 6.73
N SER A 23 -28.64 13.52 6.45
CA SER A 23 -29.83 13.98 5.72
C SER A 23 -29.84 13.45 4.29
N ALA A 24 -31.00 13.49 3.62
CA ALA A 24 -31.08 13.09 2.21
C ALA A 24 -30.13 13.91 1.30
N ALA A 25 -29.99 15.21 1.58
CA ALA A 25 -29.07 16.08 0.84
C ALA A 25 -27.60 15.70 1.08
N ASP A 26 -27.23 15.36 2.32
CA ASP A 26 -25.88 14.88 2.64
C ASP A 26 -25.60 13.54 1.97
N LYS A 27 -26.54 12.59 2.00
CA LYS A 27 -26.39 11.29 1.31
C LYS A 27 -26.10 11.47 -0.17
N ALA A 28 -26.82 12.36 -0.85
CA ALA A 28 -26.58 12.66 -2.26
C ALA A 28 -25.18 13.26 -2.49
N ARG A 29 -24.79 14.27 -1.68
CA ARG A 29 -23.49 14.92 -1.77
C ARG A 29 -22.34 13.93 -1.55
N GLN A 30 -22.41 13.14 -0.48
CA GLN A 30 -21.39 12.15 -0.13
C GLN A 30 -21.29 11.03 -1.17
N SER A 31 -22.42 10.58 -1.73
CA SER A 31 -22.40 9.55 -2.77
C SER A 31 -21.70 10.01 -4.05
N ILE A 32 -21.89 11.28 -4.44
CA ILE A 32 -21.20 11.87 -5.60
C ILE A 32 -19.71 11.98 -5.32
N ALA A 33 -19.33 12.52 -4.16
CA ALA A 33 -17.93 12.68 -3.77
C ALA A 33 -17.21 11.33 -3.69
N ALA A 34 -17.82 10.33 -3.04
CA ALA A 34 -17.28 8.99 -2.93
C ALA A 34 -17.08 8.33 -4.30
N LYS A 35 -18.07 8.42 -5.20
CA LYS A 35 -17.93 7.88 -6.56
C LYS A 35 -16.76 8.50 -7.31
N ALA A 36 -16.59 9.83 -7.22
CA ALA A 36 -15.50 10.53 -7.87
C ALA A 36 -14.12 10.15 -7.30
N ALA A 37 -14.02 10.01 -5.97
CA ALA A 37 -12.80 9.58 -5.29
C ALA A 37 -12.42 8.14 -5.68
N ILE A 38 -13.38 7.22 -5.68
CA ILE A 38 -13.15 5.82 -6.08
C ILE A 38 -12.71 5.73 -7.55
N ALA A 39 -13.40 6.42 -8.46
CA ALA A 39 -13.01 6.44 -9.87
C ALA A 39 -11.60 7.01 -10.09
N THR A 40 -11.18 7.94 -9.22
CA THR A 40 -9.82 8.48 -9.24
C THR A 40 -8.80 7.45 -8.75
N TYR A 41 -9.06 6.81 -7.61
CA TYR A 41 -8.22 5.74 -7.08
C TYR A 41 -7.97 4.62 -8.11
N PHE A 42 -9.01 4.18 -8.81
CA PHE A 42 -8.86 3.12 -9.83
C PHE A 42 -8.13 3.59 -11.08
N ARG A 43 -8.23 4.88 -11.44
CA ARG A 43 -7.51 5.46 -12.58
C ARG A 43 -6.02 5.64 -12.30
N GLU A 44 -5.63 5.86 -11.04
CA GLU A 44 -4.23 6.04 -10.65
C GLU A 44 -3.38 4.80 -10.87
N GLY A 45 -3.98 3.61 -10.93
CA GLY A 45 -3.29 2.38 -11.33
C GLY A 45 -2.12 2.07 -10.39
N TRP A 46 -2.43 1.78 -9.12
CA TRP A 46 -1.50 1.50 -8.03
C TRP A 46 -0.54 0.33 -8.32
N ASP A 47 0.51 0.63 -9.07
CA ASP A 47 1.61 -0.27 -9.46
C ASP A 47 2.97 0.32 -9.04
N ALA A 48 4.05 -0.38 -9.40
CA ALA A 48 5.42 0.05 -9.11
C ALA A 48 5.75 1.48 -9.58
N LYS A 49 5.10 2.01 -10.64
CA LYS A 49 5.40 3.34 -11.17
C LYS A 49 4.91 4.44 -10.23
N VAL A 50 3.77 4.23 -9.57
CA VAL A 50 3.24 5.18 -8.58
C VAL A 50 4.22 5.29 -7.41
N VAL A 51 4.77 4.15 -6.96
CA VAL A 51 5.79 4.12 -5.91
C VAL A 51 7.08 4.80 -6.38
N ASP A 52 7.54 4.48 -7.59
CA ASP A 52 8.75 5.08 -8.16
C ASP A 52 8.64 6.60 -8.26
N ALA A 53 7.51 7.14 -8.73
CA ALA A 53 7.29 8.58 -8.83
C ALA A 53 7.34 9.30 -7.47
N ALA A 54 6.75 8.68 -6.43
CA ALA A 54 6.83 9.20 -5.07
C ALA A 54 8.27 9.22 -4.55
N PHE A 55 9.03 8.15 -4.81
CA PHE A 55 10.40 8.01 -4.35
C PHE A 55 11.38 8.89 -5.15
N ASP A 56 11.12 9.12 -6.44
CA ASP A 56 11.86 10.08 -7.26
C ASP A 56 11.72 11.51 -6.74
N SER A 57 10.55 11.87 -6.22
CA SER A 57 10.33 13.16 -5.60
C SER A 57 11.21 13.34 -4.35
N VAL A 58 11.34 12.29 -3.53
CA VAL A 58 12.24 12.26 -2.36
C VAL A 58 13.70 12.32 -2.79
N ALA A 59 14.10 11.55 -3.80
CA ALA A 59 15.47 11.56 -4.33
C ALA A 59 15.85 12.94 -4.90
N ALA A 60 14.93 13.59 -5.64
CA ALA A 60 15.13 14.92 -6.16
C ALA A 60 15.27 15.96 -5.03
N TRP A 61 14.46 15.85 -3.98
CA TRP A 61 14.61 16.67 -2.78
C TRP A 61 15.98 16.46 -2.12
N ALA A 62 16.42 15.23 -1.94
CA ALA A 62 17.71 14.92 -1.32
C ALA A 62 18.88 15.50 -2.12
N THR A 63 18.85 15.36 -3.45
CA THR A 63 19.83 15.96 -4.36
C THR A 63 19.88 17.48 -4.20
N ARG A 64 18.73 18.16 -4.19
CA ARG A 64 18.67 19.64 -4.02
C ARG A 64 19.23 20.11 -2.67
N ASN A 65 19.22 19.25 -1.66
CA ASN A 65 19.65 19.58 -0.30
C ASN A 65 21.01 18.95 0.06
N ASN A 66 21.74 18.39 -0.91
CA ASN A 66 23.02 17.72 -0.71
C ASN A 66 22.96 16.62 0.38
N ILE A 67 21.85 15.88 0.43
CA ILE A 67 21.65 14.75 1.34
C ILE A 67 22.05 13.47 0.60
N ASP A 68 23.02 12.75 1.14
CA ASP A 68 23.40 11.42 0.64
C ASP A 68 22.17 10.48 0.70
N PRO A 69 21.78 9.81 -0.41
CA PRO A 69 20.66 8.88 -0.43
C PRO A 69 20.72 7.77 0.63
N HIS A 70 21.92 7.34 1.05
CA HIS A 70 22.10 6.35 2.12
C HIS A 70 21.68 6.86 3.51
N ARG A 71 21.44 8.17 3.65
CA ARG A 71 20.91 8.80 4.88
C ARG A 71 19.38 8.88 4.87
N ILE A 72 18.72 8.50 3.79
CA ILE A 72 17.27 8.43 3.72
C ILE A 72 16.82 7.07 4.24
N LEU A 73 15.90 7.09 5.20
CA LEU A 73 15.27 5.91 5.77
C LEU A 73 13.76 5.96 5.47
N LEU A 74 13.28 5.00 4.69
CA LEU A 74 11.87 4.64 4.65
C LEU A 74 11.56 3.92 5.98
N GLY A 75 11.19 4.69 7.00
CA GLY A 75 11.05 4.17 8.37
C GLY A 75 9.93 3.14 8.50
N GLU A 76 8.88 3.28 7.71
CA GLU A 76 7.73 2.37 7.73
C GLU A 76 7.17 2.19 6.32
N PHE A 77 6.87 0.95 5.99
CA PHE A 77 5.97 0.58 4.92
C PHE A 77 5.33 -0.77 5.25
N GLY A 78 4.27 -1.13 4.53
CA GLY A 78 3.59 -2.39 4.71
C GLY A 78 2.34 -2.47 3.84
N ALA A 79 1.65 -3.59 3.92
CA ALA A 79 0.31 -3.76 3.38
C ALA A 79 -0.44 -4.77 4.22
N THR A 80 -1.73 -4.52 4.44
CA THR A 80 -2.53 -5.37 5.32
C THR A 80 -2.88 -6.69 4.63
N ARG A 81 -2.79 -7.74 5.41
CA ARG A 81 -3.18 -9.11 5.06
C ARG A 81 -4.70 -9.33 4.98
N ASN A 82 -5.49 -8.36 5.41
CA ASN A 82 -6.96 -8.46 5.54
C ASN A 82 -7.71 -7.96 4.30
N SER A 83 -7.01 -7.67 3.20
CA SER A 83 -7.65 -7.19 1.98
C SER A 83 -8.15 -8.36 1.12
N ASN A 84 -9.32 -8.18 0.50
CA ASN A 84 -9.84 -9.08 -0.54
C ASN A 84 -8.88 -9.20 -1.76
N ALA A 85 -7.85 -8.35 -1.83
CA ALA A 85 -6.81 -8.38 -2.86
C ALA A 85 -5.89 -9.62 -2.74
N GLY A 86 -5.84 -10.27 -1.58
CA GLY A 86 -5.15 -11.54 -1.37
C GLY A 86 -3.64 -11.43 -1.12
N ASP A 87 -3.05 -12.54 -0.70
CA ASP A 87 -1.64 -12.61 -0.25
C ASP A 87 -0.63 -12.28 -1.37
N GLN A 88 -0.98 -12.57 -2.63
CA GLN A 88 -0.14 -12.25 -3.78
C GLN A 88 -0.04 -10.73 -4.02
N ALA A 89 -1.15 -10.00 -3.98
CA ALA A 89 -1.13 -8.54 -4.16
C ALA A 89 -0.30 -7.87 -3.07
N ARG A 90 -0.41 -8.35 -1.82
CA ARG A 90 0.44 -7.90 -0.71
C ARG A 90 1.92 -8.16 -1.01
N ALA A 91 2.28 -9.37 -1.45
CA ALA A 91 3.67 -9.70 -1.76
C ALA A 91 4.23 -8.80 -2.88
N THR A 92 3.47 -8.58 -3.95
CA THR A 92 3.85 -7.67 -5.04
C THR A 92 4.08 -6.25 -4.53
N TRP A 93 3.16 -5.72 -3.73
CA TRP A 93 3.30 -4.38 -3.15
C TRP A 93 4.55 -4.23 -2.28
N LEU A 94 4.80 -5.20 -1.39
CA LEU A 94 5.99 -5.17 -0.53
C LEU A 94 7.30 -5.22 -1.34
N GLN A 95 7.33 -6.02 -2.40
CA GLN A 95 8.46 -6.08 -3.30
C GLN A 95 8.66 -4.74 -4.05
N ASP A 96 7.59 -4.18 -4.60
CA ASP A 96 7.67 -2.93 -5.37
C ASP A 96 8.18 -1.76 -4.51
N VAL A 97 7.67 -1.63 -3.28
CA VAL A 97 8.11 -0.60 -2.32
C VAL A 97 9.57 -0.79 -1.89
N ARG A 98 9.93 -2.01 -1.48
CA ARG A 98 11.34 -2.33 -1.13
C ARG A 98 12.26 -2.00 -2.31
N CYS A 99 11.91 -2.45 -3.50
CA CYS A 99 12.76 -2.30 -4.67
C CYS A 99 12.89 -0.85 -5.12
N ALA A 100 11.82 -0.06 -5.01
CA ALA A 100 11.89 1.38 -5.25
C ALA A 100 12.85 2.09 -4.26
N ALA A 101 12.88 1.67 -3.00
CA ALA A 101 13.82 2.16 -1.99
C ALA A 101 15.28 1.79 -2.35
N GLU A 102 15.52 0.50 -2.60
CA GLU A 102 16.86 -0.04 -2.84
C GLU A 102 17.49 0.50 -4.13
N ARG A 103 16.73 0.63 -5.22
CA ARG A 103 17.20 1.25 -6.48
C ARG A 103 17.73 2.68 -6.27
N ARG A 104 17.21 3.38 -5.26
CA ARG A 104 17.61 4.75 -4.90
C ARG A 104 18.58 4.81 -3.72
N LYS A 105 19.05 3.65 -3.25
CA LYS A 105 19.96 3.49 -2.09
C LYS A 105 19.37 3.93 -0.75
N PHE A 106 18.04 4.07 -0.68
CA PHE A 106 17.36 4.34 0.57
C PHE A 106 17.41 3.09 1.45
N ARG A 107 17.56 3.31 2.77
CA ARG A 107 17.35 2.25 3.76
C ARG A 107 15.85 2.10 4.01
N TRP A 108 15.43 0.96 4.52
CA TRP A 108 14.03 0.70 4.80
C TRP A 108 13.83 -0.11 6.08
N SER A 109 12.66 0.03 6.68
CA SER A 109 12.17 -0.80 7.78
C SER A 109 10.70 -1.13 7.54
N ILE A 110 10.34 -2.41 7.74
CA ILE A 110 8.98 -2.89 7.56
C ILE A 110 8.16 -2.66 8.83
N TRP A 111 6.91 -2.19 8.67
CA TRP A 111 5.90 -2.23 9.72
C TRP A 111 4.96 -3.43 9.44
N GLU A 112 4.90 -4.46 10.27
CA GLU A 112 5.54 -4.62 11.60
C GLU A 112 6.00 -6.07 11.86
N LEU A 113 6.78 -6.29 12.91
CA LEU A 113 7.22 -7.64 13.29
C LEU A 113 6.01 -8.52 13.64
N ASN A 114 5.26 -8.13 14.67
CA ASN A 114 4.04 -8.77 15.14
C ASN A 114 3.04 -7.70 15.59
N GLY A 115 1.74 -7.95 15.38
CA GLY A 115 0.65 -7.05 15.75
C GLY A 115 -0.69 -7.47 15.16
N SER A 116 -1.78 -6.97 15.75
CA SER A 116 -3.15 -7.35 15.38
C SER A 116 -3.72 -6.61 14.16
N GLY A 117 -2.97 -5.63 13.62
CA GLY A 117 -3.40 -4.81 12.48
C GLY A 117 -3.31 -5.51 11.12
N GLY A 118 -2.85 -6.77 11.09
CA GLY A 118 -2.68 -7.54 9.84
C GLY A 118 -1.47 -7.10 9.01
N MET A 119 -0.58 -6.29 9.55
CA MET A 119 0.67 -5.85 8.89
C MET A 119 1.86 -6.76 9.19
N ALA A 120 1.76 -7.56 10.26
CA ALA A 120 2.81 -8.42 10.79
C ALA A 120 3.56 -9.23 9.72
N ILE A 121 4.87 -9.40 9.90
CA ILE A 121 5.70 -10.31 9.09
C ILE A 121 5.74 -11.73 9.68
N VAL A 122 5.32 -11.93 10.94
CA VAL A 122 5.16 -13.27 11.51
C VAL A 122 4.06 -14.06 10.79
N ASP A 123 4.12 -15.38 10.86
CA ASP A 123 3.16 -16.29 10.26
C ASP A 123 1.80 -16.22 10.99
N ARG A 124 0.69 -16.24 10.23
CA ARG A 124 -0.68 -16.10 10.78
C ARG A 124 -1.07 -17.29 11.68
N ALA A 125 -0.60 -18.49 11.37
CA ALA A 125 -0.92 -19.71 12.11
C ALA A 125 0.05 -19.97 13.26
N ASN A 126 1.26 -19.38 13.21
CA ASN A 126 2.25 -19.50 14.26
C ASN A 126 3.14 -18.25 14.35
N GLU A 127 2.80 -17.35 15.26
CA GLU A 127 3.52 -16.08 15.46
C GLU A 127 4.99 -16.23 15.92
N ASN A 128 5.42 -17.42 16.33
CA ASN A 128 6.83 -17.71 16.62
C ASN A 128 7.67 -17.93 15.34
N ARG A 129 7.04 -17.89 14.16
CA ARG A 129 7.70 -18.06 12.87
C ARG A 129 7.50 -16.83 12.02
N LEU A 130 8.47 -16.54 11.16
CA LEU A 130 8.33 -15.52 10.12
C LEU A 130 7.60 -16.10 8.90
N ASP A 131 6.70 -15.33 8.32
CA ASP A 131 5.97 -15.71 7.11
C ASP A 131 6.91 -15.71 5.90
N ARG A 132 7.04 -16.86 5.26
CA ARG A 132 8.05 -17.06 4.22
C ARG A 132 7.76 -16.24 2.97
N ALA A 133 6.49 -16.08 2.60
CA ALA A 133 6.11 -15.28 1.43
C ALA A 133 6.43 -13.79 1.65
N THR A 134 6.17 -13.28 2.85
CA THR A 134 6.58 -11.93 3.25
C THR A 134 8.10 -11.76 3.19
N LEU A 135 8.87 -12.70 3.75
CA LEU A 135 10.33 -12.61 3.72
C LEU A 135 10.91 -12.64 2.29
N ASP A 136 10.32 -13.44 1.40
CA ASP A 136 10.71 -13.48 -0.02
C ASP A 136 10.42 -12.14 -0.71
N ALA A 137 9.22 -11.59 -0.52
CA ALA A 137 8.84 -10.27 -1.05
C ALA A 137 9.74 -9.14 -0.52
N LEU A 138 10.26 -9.28 0.70
CA LEU A 138 11.22 -8.36 1.31
C LEU A 138 12.69 -8.65 0.95
N GLY A 139 12.96 -9.62 0.07
CA GLY A 139 14.33 -9.95 -0.35
C GLY A 139 15.20 -10.53 0.77
N LEU A 140 14.61 -10.90 1.91
CA LEU A 140 15.31 -11.44 3.06
C LEU A 140 15.69 -12.92 2.89
N LEU A 141 15.05 -13.61 1.94
CA LEU A 141 15.43 -14.96 1.52
C LEU A 141 16.31 -14.98 0.26
N LYS A 142 16.03 -14.08 -0.68
CA LYS A 142 16.75 -13.92 -1.95
C LYS A 142 16.96 -12.43 -2.21
N PRO A 143 18.16 -11.89 -1.93
CA PRO A 143 18.44 -10.49 -2.16
C PRO A 143 18.32 -10.11 -3.64
N GLY A 144 17.93 -8.87 -3.89
CA GLY A 144 17.82 -8.30 -5.23
C GLY A 144 16.38 -7.99 -5.63
N CYS A 145 16.29 -7.24 -6.73
CA CYS A 145 15.04 -6.81 -7.32
C CYS A 145 14.90 -7.42 -8.71
N PRO A 146 13.71 -7.91 -9.08
CA PRO A 146 13.47 -8.33 -10.46
C PRO A 146 13.76 -7.18 -11.43
N SER A 147 14.37 -7.54 -12.56
CA SER A 147 14.65 -6.64 -13.69
C SER A 147 13.40 -6.26 -14.45
#